data_AF-A0A7S4NZC4-F1
#
_entry.id   AF-A0A7S4NZC4-F1
#
_cell.length_a   1.000
_cell.length_b   1.000
_cell.length_c   1.000
_cell.angle_alpha   90.00
_cell.angle_beta   90.00
_cell.angle_gamma   90.00
#
_symmetry.space_group_name_H-M   'P 1'
#
loop_
_entity.id
_entity.type
_entity.pdbx_description
1 polymer ?
#
loop_
_entity_poly.entity_id
_entity_poly.type
_entity_poly.pdbx_seq_one_letter_code
_entity_poly.pdbx_strand_id
1 'polypeptide(L)'
;EEKYLDIRIYRLGFKCPHCSERIFLRTDPKSRGYLVESGAEVVAAPWSDRMQKTREEATQKLEDGEGVNDVVTPDERIQKNQSIQEDTDSLYSLRSKLIARHKRIERMNRNPATTPHARYRALPLSKQQNQRNGNLSTKQTTPASLFFHSLKAQQEREIHDVATQFPMRFNWSSFSR
;
A
#
# COMPACT_ATOMS: atom_id res chain seq x y z
N GLU A 1 -19.00 47.29 -7.42
CA GLU A 1 -17.81 46.65 -8.05
C GLU A 1 -16.78 46.42 -6.97
N GLU A 2 -16.33 45.18 -6.79
CA GLU A 2 -15.26 44.87 -5.85
C GLU A 2 -13.94 44.74 -6.62
N LYS A 3 -12.93 45.47 -6.17
CA LYS A 3 -11.59 45.47 -6.78
C LYS A 3 -10.57 45.19 -5.68
N TYR A 4 -9.65 44.28 -5.96
CA TYR A 4 -8.50 44.03 -5.11
C TYR A 4 -7.28 44.69 -5.76
N LEU A 5 -6.70 45.67 -5.07
CA LEU A 5 -5.71 46.58 -5.64
C LEU A 5 -6.28 47.25 -6.90
N ASP A 6 -6.02 46.71 -8.09
CA ASP A 6 -6.55 47.19 -9.37
C ASP A 6 -7.17 46.07 -10.24
N ILE A 7 -7.31 44.86 -9.69
CA ILE A 7 -7.87 43.71 -10.39
C ILE A 7 -9.35 43.59 -10.03
N ARG A 8 -10.20 43.49 -11.06
CA ARG A 8 -11.64 43.28 -10.90
C ARG A 8 -11.91 41.89 -10.34
N ILE A 9 -12.74 41.81 -9.31
CA ILE A 9 -13.23 40.57 -8.74
C ILE A 9 -14.55 40.22 -9.42
N TYR A 10 -14.63 39.01 -9.98
CA TYR A 10 -15.83 38.50 -10.61
C TYR A 10 -16.55 37.53 -9.68
N ARG A 11 -17.89 37.62 -9.70
CA ARG A 11 -18.78 36.66 -9.07
C ARG A 11 -19.44 35.85 -10.17
N LEU A 12 -19.20 34.54 -10.18
CA LEU A 12 -19.74 33.59 -11.15
C LEU A 12 -20.87 32.81 -10.49
N GLY A 13 -22.04 32.79 -11.13
CA GLY A 13 -23.20 32.05 -10.66
C GLY A 13 -23.44 30.80 -11.52
N PHE A 14 -23.49 29.63 -10.89
CA PHE A 14 -23.80 28.36 -11.55
C PHE A 14 -25.11 27.80 -11.01
N LYS A 15 -25.91 27.16 -11.87
CA LYS A 15 -27.13 26.46 -11.42
C LYS A 15 -26.81 24.99 -11.19
N CYS A 16 -27.18 24.45 -10.03
CA CYS A 16 -27.07 23.02 -9.77
C CYS A 16 -28.12 22.24 -10.60
N PRO A 17 -27.72 21.18 -11.33
CA PRO A 17 -28.67 20.39 -12.11
C PRO A 17 -29.65 19.57 -11.25
N HIS A 18 -29.32 19.32 -9.97
CA HIS A 18 -30.13 18.48 -9.09
C HIS A 18 -31.17 19.30 -8.29
N CYS A 19 -30.73 20.31 -7.53
CA CYS A 19 -31.61 21.10 -6.67
C CYS A 19 -32.05 22.44 -7.29
N SER A 20 -31.57 22.80 -8.49
CA SER A 20 -31.82 24.09 -9.14
C SER A 20 -31.36 25.34 -8.38
N GLU A 21 -30.68 25.16 -7.24
CA GLU A 21 -30.10 26.25 -6.44
C GLU A 21 -28.88 26.87 -7.14
N ARG A 22 -28.62 28.15 -6.85
CA ARG A 22 -27.47 28.86 -7.42
C ARG A 22 -26.26 28.77 -6.50
N ILE A 23 -25.11 28.40 -7.07
CA ILE A 23 -23.81 28.38 -6.42
C ILE A 23 -23.05 29.63 -6.86
N PHE A 24 -22.55 30.41 -5.91
CA PHE A 24 -21.78 31.62 -6.19
C PHE A 24 -20.30 31.43 -5.87
N LEU A 25 -19.47 31.62 -6.88
CA LEU A 25 -18.00 31.59 -6.78
C LEU A 25 -17.46 33.01 -6.93
N ARG A 26 -16.49 33.36 -6.09
CA ARG A 26 -15.76 34.63 -6.12
C ARG A 26 -14.30 34.37 -6.53
N THR A 27 -13.77 35.17 -7.45
CA THR A 27 -12.35 35.09 -7.85
C THR A 27 -11.44 35.69 -6.78
N ASP A 28 -10.40 34.97 -6.37
CA ASP A 28 -9.40 35.44 -5.42
C ASP A 28 -8.03 35.68 -6.08
N PRO A 29 -7.65 36.95 -6.33
CA PRO A 29 -6.37 37.26 -6.98
C PRO A 29 -5.15 36.93 -6.11
N LYS A 30 -5.32 36.83 -4.79
CA LYS A 30 -4.23 36.53 -3.85
C LYS A 30 -3.84 35.05 -3.85
N SER A 31 -4.81 34.15 -3.87
CA SER A 31 -4.59 32.69 -3.84
C SER A 31 -4.54 32.06 -5.24
N ARG A 32 -4.81 32.85 -6.30
CA ARG A 32 -5.02 32.36 -7.68
C ARG A 32 -6.15 31.33 -7.79
N GLY A 33 -7.09 31.37 -6.85
CA GLY A 33 -8.19 30.40 -6.75
C GLY A 33 -9.57 31.05 -6.80
N TYR A 34 -10.59 30.23 -6.52
CA TYR A 34 -11.96 30.68 -6.32
C TYR A 34 -12.40 30.35 -4.91
N LEU A 35 -13.17 31.24 -4.29
CA LEU A 35 -13.87 30.99 -3.03
C LEU A 35 -15.35 30.75 -3.30
N VAL A 36 -15.94 29.81 -2.56
CA VAL A 36 -17.38 29.56 -2.58
C VAL A 36 -18.03 30.46 -1.54
N GLU A 37 -18.97 31.31 -1.96
CA GLU A 37 -19.74 32.16 -1.04
C GLU A 37 -21.01 31.47 -0.53
N SER A 38 -21.69 30.72 -1.40
CA SER A 38 -22.96 30.05 -1.07
C SER A 38 -23.26 28.89 -2.02
N GLY A 39 -24.04 27.92 -1.52
CA GLY A 39 -24.64 26.84 -2.30
C GLY A 39 -23.77 25.61 -2.53
N ALA A 40 -22.50 25.62 -2.13
CA ALA A 40 -21.62 24.46 -2.21
C ALA A 40 -20.56 24.47 -1.10
N GLU A 41 -19.99 23.31 -0.83
CA GLU A 41 -18.80 23.14 0.00
C GLU A 41 -17.63 22.71 -0.90
N VAL A 42 -16.44 23.20 -0.60
CA VAL A 42 -15.23 22.81 -1.34
C VAL A 42 -14.76 21.46 -0.84
N VAL A 43 -14.61 20.50 -1.76
CA VAL A 43 -13.93 19.25 -1.43
C VAL A 43 -12.45 19.57 -1.21
N ALA A 44 -11.99 19.47 0.04
CA ALA A 44 -10.58 19.59 0.35
C ALA A 44 -9.82 18.47 -0.36
N ALA A 45 -8.89 18.87 -1.23
CA ALA A 45 -8.07 17.89 -1.91
C ALA A 45 -7.12 17.22 -0.90
N PRO A 46 -6.80 15.92 -1.03
CA PRO A 46 -5.91 15.24 -0.08
C PRO A 46 -4.51 15.88 0.04
N TRP A 47 -4.05 16.57 -1.00
CA TRP A 47 -2.79 17.32 -0.96
C TRP A 47 -2.90 18.68 -0.28
N SER A 48 -4.11 19.19 -0.01
CA SER A 48 -4.32 20.42 0.76
C SER A 48 -3.77 20.28 2.18
N ASP A 49 -4.14 19.19 2.87
CA ASP A 49 -3.66 18.88 4.22
C ASP A 49 -2.13 18.68 4.23
N ARG A 50 -1.60 18.00 3.20
CA ARG A 50 -0.15 17.82 3.04
C ARG A 50 0.57 19.17 2.88
N MET A 51 0.02 20.07 2.07
CA MET A 51 0.60 21.40 1.83
C MET A 51 0.49 22.30 3.06
N GLN A 52 -0.62 22.23 3.81
CA GLN A 52 -0.77 22.92 5.09
C GLN A 52 0.24 22.40 6.11
N LYS A 53 0.33 21.08 6.29
CA LYS A 53 1.29 20.46 7.20
C LYS A 53 2.73 20.82 6.84
N THR A 54 3.11 20.73 5.57
CA THR A 54 4.44 21.13 5.12
C THR A 54 4.71 22.63 5.33
N ARG A 55 3.69 23.49 5.17
CA ARG A 55 3.83 24.91 5.43
C ARG A 55 3.98 25.21 6.92
N GLU A 56 3.21 24.55 7.77
CA GLU A 56 3.29 24.64 9.23
C GLU A 56 4.63 24.13 9.75
N GLU A 57 5.09 22.97 9.26
CA GLU A 57 6.42 22.43 9.54
C GLU A 57 7.51 23.40 9.09
N ALA A 58 7.39 24.01 7.91
CA ALA A 58 8.36 24.99 7.43
C ALA A 58 8.37 26.27 8.27
N THR A 59 7.21 26.77 8.71
CA THR A 59 7.15 27.94 9.60
C THR A 59 7.73 27.63 10.96
N GLN A 60 7.41 26.47 11.53
CA GLN A 60 7.92 26.03 12.82
C GLN A 60 9.45 25.87 12.80
N LYS A 61 9.99 25.23 11.76
CA LYS A 61 11.46 25.11 11.55
C LYS A 61 12.18 26.46 11.42
N LEU A 62 11.51 27.49 10.89
CA LEU A 62 12.06 28.84 10.81
C LEU A 62 12.03 29.55 12.17
N GLU A 63 10.98 29.34 12.96
CA GLU A 63 10.83 29.88 14.32
C GLU A 63 11.82 29.24 15.30
N ASP A 64 12.09 27.94 15.15
CA ASP A 64 13.03 27.18 16.00
C ASP A 64 14.51 27.45 15.67
N GLY A 65 14.81 28.25 14.63
CA GLY A 65 16.19 28.62 14.25
C GLY A 65 17.03 27.48 13.65
N GLU A 66 16.44 26.29 13.47
CA GLU A 66 17.07 25.10 12.89
C GLU A 66 17.11 25.12 11.34
N GLY A 67 16.39 26.06 10.71
CA GLY A 67 16.16 26.11 9.26
C GLY A 67 17.39 26.23 8.34
N VAL A 68 18.60 26.37 8.89
CA VAL A 68 19.87 26.38 8.12
C VAL A 68 20.59 25.02 8.16
N ASN A 69 20.26 24.13 9.11
CA ASN A 69 20.97 22.87 9.32
C ASN A 69 20.27 21.64 8.72
N ASP A 70 19.00 21.75 8.31
CA ASP A 70 18.25 20.65 7.66
C ASP A 70 18.41 20.65 6.13
N VAL A 71 19.63 20.91 5.66
CA VAL A 71 20.00 20.52 4.29
C VAL A 71 20.39 19.06 4.38
N VAL A 72 19.46 18.16 4.06
CA VAL A 72 19.76 16.73 3.91
C VAL A 72 21.06 16.62 3.14
N THR A 73 22.10 16.16 3.84
CA THR A 73 23.44 16.25 3.28
C THR A 73 23.50 15.38 2.03
N PRO A 74 24.29 15.75 1.01
CA PRO A 74 24.46 14.90 -0.16
C PRO A 74 24.78 13.45 0.20
N ASP A 75 25.54 13.24 1.29
CA ASP A 75 25.94 11.94 1.81
C ASP A 75 24.74 11.10 2.31
N GLU A 76 23.83 11.69 3.09
CA GLU A 76 22.60 11.02 3.54
C GLU A 76 21.70 10.62 2.36
N ARG A 77 21.60 11.48 1.35
CA ARG A 77 20.85 11.18 0.12
C ARG A 77 21.49 10.00 -0.63
N ILE A 78 22.82 9.97 -0.71
CA ILE A 78 23.56 8.88 -1.35
C ILE A 78 23.34 7.57 -0.60
N GLN A 79 23.46 7.56 0.74
CA GLN A 79 23.22 6.37 1.57
C GLN A 79 21.78 5.84 1.40
N LYS A 80 20.78 6.74 1.40
CA LYS A 80 19.38 6.35 1.15
C LYS A 80 19.20 5.74 -0.23
N ASN A 81 19.81 6.32 -1.27
CA ASN A 81 19.73 5.77 -2.62
C ASN A 81 20.42 4.39 -2.72
N GLN A 82 21.55 4.20 -2.03
CA GLN A 82 22.24 2.91 -1.97
C GLN A 82 21.36 1.83 -1.31
N SER A 83 20.74 2.13 -0.17
CA SER A 83 19.81 1.21 0.49
C SER A 83 18.62 0.85 -0.40
N ILE A 84 18.06 1.83 -1.13
CA ILE A 84 16.98 1.56 -2.10
C ILE A 84 17.46 0.64 -3.23
N GLN A 85 18.69 0.83 -3.73
CA GLN A 85 19.26 -0.03 -4.76
C GLN A 85 19.43 -1.47 -4.26
N GLU A 86 19.99 -1.67 -3.06
CA GLU A 86 20.13 -2.99 -2.44
C GLU A 86 18.78 -3.69 -2.28
N ASP A 87 17.76 -2.97 -1.81
CA ASP A 87 16.40 -3.49 -1.70
C ASP A 87 15.84 -3.91 -3.06
N THR A 88 16.04 -3.09 -4.10
CA THR A 88 15.56 -3.44 -5.45
C THR A 88 16.28 -4.66 -6.02
N ASP A 89 17.59 -4.78 -5.83
CA ASP A 89 18.39 -5.92 -6.28
C ASP A 89 17.96 -7.20 -5.55
N SER A 90 17.65 -7.10 -4.25
CA SER A 90 17.11 -8.20 -3.46
C SER A 90 15.77 -8.70 -4.03
N LEU A 91 14.87 -7.77 -4.40
CA LEU A 91 13.57 -8.08 -5.00
C LEU A 91 13.71 -8.71 -6.38
N TYR A 92 14.64 -8.23 -7.21
CA TYR A 92 14.95 -8.84 -8.52
C TYR A 92 15.51 -10.26 -8.36
N SER A 93 16.39 -10.48 -7.40
CA SER A 93 16.93 -11.82 -7.07
C SER A 93 15.81 -12.77 -6.64
N LEU A 94 14.89 -12.32 -5.77
CA LEU A 94 13.73 -13.13 -5.37
C LEU A 94 12.77 -13.40 -6.54
N ARG A 95 12.46 -12.37 -7.35
CA ARG A 95 11.60 -12.49 -8.52
C ARG A 95 12.15 -13.49 -9.53
N SER A 96 13.45 -13.45 -9.82
CA SER A 96 14.08 -14.38 -10.76
C SER A 96 14.02 -15.83 -10.26
N LYS A 97 14.28 -16.08 -8.97
CA LYS A 97 14.11 -17.40 -8.32
C LYS A 97 12.67 -17.90 -8.41
N LEU A 98 11.70 -17.03 -8.14
CA LEU A 98 10.28 -17.35 -8.25
C LEU A 98 9.91 -17.72 -9.69
N ILE A 99 10.32 -16.95 -10.70
CA ILE A 99 10.06 -17.25 -12.11
C ILE A 99 10.67 -18.60 -12.50
N ALA A 100 11.91 -18.88 -12.08
CA ALA A 100 12.56 -20.16 -12.34
C ALA A 100 11.80 -21.34 -11.70
N ARG A 101 11.31 -21.17 -10.46
CA ARG A 101 10.47 -22.16 -9.77
C ARG A 101 9.16 -22.39 -10.52
N HIS A 102 8.45 -21.34 -10.93
CA HIS A 102 7.20 -21.44 -11.67
C HIS A 102 7.39 -22.18 -13.00
N LYS A 103 8.42 -21.80 -13.78
CA LYS A 103 8.78 -22.52 -15.02
C LYS A 103 9.12 -24.00 -14.79
N ARG A 104 9.66 -24.37 -13.62
CA ARG A 104 9.90 -25.78 -13.26
C ARG A 104 8.58 -26.49 -12.97
N ILE A 105 7.68 -25.88 -12.21
CA ILE A 105 6.36 -26.44 -11.90
C ILE A 105 5.53 -26.62 -13.17
N GLU A 106 5.50 -25.63 -14.06
CA GLU A 106 4.83 -25.74 -15.36
C GLU A 106 5.38 -26.88 -16.21
N ARG A 107 6.70 -27.07 -16.24
CA ARG A 107 7.32 -28.23 -16.92
C ARG A 107 6.91 -29.55 -16.30
N MET A 108 6.85 -29.64 -14.97
CA MET A 108 6.38 -30.85 -14.27
C MET A 108 4.89 -31.12 -14.56
N ASN A 109 4.05 -30.09 -14.58
CA ASN A 109 2.62 -30.21 -14.84
C ASN A 109 2.28 -30.53 -16.31
N ARG A 110 3.11 -30.08 -17.27
CA ARG A 110 2.93 -30.40 -18.70
C ARG A 110 3.26 -31.86 -19.05
N ASN A 111 3.96 -32.59 -18.17
CA ASN A 111 4.24 -34.01 -18.33
C ASN A 111 3.34 -34.84 -17.38
N PRO A 112 2.10 -35.20 -17.76
CA PRO A 112 1.24 -36.05 -16.94
C PRO A 112 1.73 -37.52 -16.82
N ALA A 113 2.85 -37.87 -17.45
CA ALA A 113 3.36 -39.24 -17.52
C ALA A 113 4.23 -39.69 -16.30
N THR A 114 4.44 -38.82 -15.30
CA THR A 114 5.24 -39.16 -14.11
C THR A 114 4.53 -38.78 -12.82
N THR A 115 3.31 -39.25 -12.64
CA THR A 115 2.71 -39.41 -11.31
C THR A 115 3.34 -40.65 -10.65
N PRO A 116 4.08 -40.57 -9.52
CA PRO A 116 4.57 -41.73 -8.81
C PRO A 116 3.45 -42.36 -7.96
N HIS A 117 2.28 -42.59 -8.57
CA HIS A 117 1.12 -43.21 -7.92
C HIS A 117 0.62 -44.40 -8.74
N ALA A 118 1.52 -45.31 -9.13
CA ALA A 118 1.11 -46.53 -9.82
C ALA A 118 2.15 -47.67 -9.72
N ARG A 119 2.68 -48.00 -8.53
CA ARG A 119 3.36 -49.30 -8.31
C ARG A 119 3.15 -49.85 -6.89
N TYR A 120 1.90 -50.09 -6.51
CA TYR A 120 1.61 -51.20 -5.58
C TYR A 120 1.40 -52.46 -6.42
N ARG A 121 2.50 -53.02 -6.93
CA ARG A 121 2.50 -54.40 -7.43
C ARG A 121 2.64 -55.28 -6.21
N ALA A 122 1.56 -55.96 -5.82
CA ALA A 122 1.57 -56.93 -4.74
C ALA A 122 2.67 -57.98 -4.98
N LEU A 123 3.66 -58.03 -4.09
CA LEU A 123 4.61 -59.13 -3.99
C LEU A 123 4.17 -60.00 -2.79
N PRO A 124 4.04 -61.32 -2.95
CA PRO A 124 3.56 -62.17 -1.87
C PRO A 124 4.59 -62.25 -0.74
N LEU A 125 4.06 -62.20 0.48
CA LEU A 125 4.78 -62.38 1.74
C LEU A 125 5.61 -63.67 1.72
N SER A 126 6.93 -63.53 1.88
CA SER A 126 7.70 -64.50 2.64
C SER A 126 8.72 -63.79 3.53
N LYS A 127 8.84 -64.33 4.73
CA LYS A 127 9.39 -63.71 5.94
C LYS A 127 10.91 -63.63 5.88
N GLN A 128 11.46 -62.50 6.31
CA GLN A 128 12.54 -62.53 7.30
C GLN A 128 12.59 -61.21 8.07
N GLN A 129 12.14 -61.30 9.33
CA GLN A 129 12.44 -60.33 10.36
C GLN A 129 13.96 -60.32 10.60
N ASN A 130 14.59 -59.15 10.61
CA ASN A 130 15.40 -58.76 11.77
C ASN A 130 15.77 -57.27 11.78
N GLN A 131 15.52 -56.64 12.94
CA GLN A 131 16.20 -55.46 13.50
C GLN A 131 15.96 -54.13 12.75
N ARG A 132 14.98 -53.28 13.10
CA ARG A 132 14.86 -52.47 14.34
C ARG A 132 16.20 -51.95 14.86
N ASN A 133 16.60 -50.74 14.44
CA ASN A 133 16.56 -49.50 15.25
C ASN A 133 17.45 -48.41 14.63
N GLY A 134 16.97 -47.15 14.63
CA GLY A 134 17.84 -45.99 14.34
C GLY A 134 17.18 -44.73 13.75
N ASN A 135 16.28 -44.10 14.52
CA ASN A 135 15.98 -42.66 14.54
C ASN A 135 15.87 -41.87 13.19
N LEU A 136 14.70 -41.95 12.55
CA LEU A 136 14.23 -40.92 11.62
C LEU A 136 13.46 -39.85 12.39
N SER A 137 14.10 -38.71 12.64
CA SER A 137 13.45 -37.51 13.18
C SER A 137 12.36 -37.06 12.21
N THR A 138 11.10 -37.27 12.59
CA THR A 138 9.93 -36.71 11.94
C THR A 138 10.01 -35.19 12.01
N LYS A 139 10.57 -34.56 10.97
CA LYS A 139 10.39 -33.12 10.74
C LYS A 139 8.93 -32.90 10.35
N GLN A 140 8.13 -32.51 11.32
CA GLN A 140 6.75 -32.11 11.13
C GLN A 140 6.71 -31.02 10.06
N THR A 141 6.08 -31.31 8.93
CA THR A 141 5.85 -30.33 7.88
C THR A 141 4.62 -29.53 8.31
N THR A 142 4.84 -28.41 8.98
CA THR A 142 3.76 -27.48 9.33
C THR A 142 3.17 -26.90 8.04
N PRO A 143 1.84 -26.85 7.88
CA PRO A 143 1.21 -26.18 6.74
C PRO A 143 1.67 -24.73 6.69
N ALA A 144 1.82 -24.18 5.47
CA ALA A 144 2.37 -22.85 5.24
C ALA A 144 1.66 -21.72 6.03
N SER A 145 0.42 -21.97 6.49
CA SER A 145 -0.34 -21.06 7.35
C SER A 145 0.32 -20.80 8.72
N LEU A 146 1.03 -21.77 9.30
CA LEU A 146 1.67 -21.61 10.60
C LEU A 146 3.00 -20.84 10.55
N PHE A 147 3.65 -20.79 9.38
CA PHE A 147 4.89 -20.04 9.17
C PHE A 147 4.65 -18.52 9.14
N PHE A 148 3.53 -18.07 8.55
CA PHE A 148 3.17 -16.65 8.53
C PHE A 148 2.75 -16.11 9.90
N HIS A 149 2.19 -16.95 10.77
CA HIS A 149 1.88 -16.56 12.15
C HIS A 149 3.12 -16.39 13.03
N SER A 150 4.19 -17.17 12.80
CA SER A 150 5.42 -17.06 13.62
C SER A 150 6.23 -15.80 13.30
N LEU A 151 6.17 -15.28 12.06
CA LEU A 151 6.85 -14.04 11.69
C LEU A 151 6.12 -12.79 12.21
N LYS A 152 4.78 -12.82 12.25
CA LYS A 152 3.97 -11.75 12.87
C LYS A 152 4.23 -11.59 14.37
N ALA A 153 4.64 -12.66 15.04
CA ALA A 153 4.95 -12.66 16.47
C ALA A 153 6.39 -12.18 16.79
N GLN A 154 7.31 -12.17 15.81
CA GLN A 154 8.71 -11.81 16.02
C GLN A 154 9.08 -10.38 15.60
N GLN A 155 8.19 -9.69 14.88
CA GLN A 155 8.48 -8.35 14.38
C GLN A 155 7.35 -7.41 14.78
N GLU A 156 7.54 -6.73 15.92
CA GLU A 156 6.79 -5.52 16.30
C GLU A 156 7.08 -4.40 15.29
N ARG A 157 6.56 -4.54 14.08
CA ARG A 157 6.33 -3.44 13.16
C ARG A 157 4.86 -3.47 12.83
N GLU A 158 4.16 -2.41 13.19
CA GLU A 158 2.77 -2.22 12.82
C GLU A 158 2.65 -2.32 11.30
N ILE A 159 2.16 -3.47 10.82
CA ILE A 159 1.75 -3.59 9.43
C ILE A 159 0.44 -2.81 9.35
N HIS A 160 0.51 -1.57 8.87
CA HIS A 160 -0.70 -0.79 8.57
C HIS A 160 -1.57 -1.58 7.60
N ASP A 161 -2.71 -2.05 8.10
CA ASP A 161 -3.68 -2.79 7.31
C ASP A 161 -4.45 -1.80 6.42
N VAL A 162 -4.23 -1.85 5.11
CA VAL A 162 -4.83 -0.91 4.13
C VAL A 162 -6.36 -0.93 4.21
N ALA A 163 -6.96 -2.03 4.69
CA ALA A 163 -8.40 -2.15 4.90
C ALA A 163 -8.93 -1.25 6.04
N THR A 164 -8.08 -0.84 6.98
CA THR A 164 -8.47 0.04 8.11
C THR A 164 -8.38 1.53 7.78
N GLN A 165 -7.69 1.89 6.68
CA GLN A 165 -7.49 3.29 6.30
C GLN A 165 -8.68 3.92 5.54
N PHE A 166 -9.59 3.09 5.02
CA PHE A 166 -10.83 3.54 4.38
C PHE A 166 -12.02 2.70 4.85
N PRO A 167 -12.67 3.04 5.98
CA PRO A 167 -13.95 2.41 6.31
C PRO A 167 -15.01 2.94 5.34
N MET A 168 -15.24 2.24 4.22
CA MET A 168 -16.48 2.41 3.46
C MET A 168 -17.64 1.96 4.34
N ARG A 169 -18.25 2.90 5.05
CA ARG A 169 -19.52 2.70 5.75
C ARG A 169 -20.65 2.67 4.71
N PHE A 170 -21.00 1.49 4.22
CA PHE A 170 -22.26 1.28 3.53
C PHE A 170 -23.37 1.11 4.57
N ASN A 171 -24.19 2.15 4.76
CA ASN A 171 -25.40 2.06 5.58
C ASN A 171 -26.57 1.53 4.71
N TRP A 172 -26.87 0.23 4.82
CA TRP A 172 -28.01 -0.42 4.16
C TRP A 172 -29.29 -0.36 5.01
N SER A 173 -29.66 0.82 5.52
CA SER A 173 -30.88 1.00 6.30
C SER A 173 -31.78 2.12 5.77
N SER A 174 -32.09 2.10 4.47
CA SER A 174 -33.15 2.96 3.91
C SER A 174 -33.59 2.56 2.50
N PHE A 175 -33.74 1.26 2.25
CA PHE A 175 -34.45 0.78 1.05
C PHE A 175 -35.61 -0.13 1.46
N SER A 176 -36.69 0.49 1.96
CA SER A 176 -38.03 -0.06 1.84
C SER A 176 -38.95 1.01 1.25
N ARG A 177 -39.24 0.87 -0.05
CA ARG A 177 -40.49 1.28 -0.69
C ARG A 177 -40.78 0.30 -1.79
#